data_AF-A0A7X3X9U0-F1
#
_entry.id   AF-A0A7X3X9U0-F1
#
_cell.length_a   1.000
_cell.length_b   1.000
_cell.length_c   1.000
_cell.angle_alpha   90.00
_cell.angle_beta   90.00
_cell.angle_gamma   90.00
#
_symmetry.space_group_name_H-M   'P 1'
#
loop_
_entity.id
_entity.type
_entity.pdbx_description
1 polymer ?
#
loop_
_entity_poly.entity_id
_entity_poly.type
_entity_poly.pdbx_seq_one_letter_code
_entity_poly.pdbx_strand_id
1 'polypeptide(L)'
;VGLSRSQIYIANVIKCRPPQNRDPEPDEVETCKPFLFQQIELIKPHLVCSMGNFATQTLLERKVGITKVHGQPFQLKEFRLFPLFHPAAALHNDRLRPLLQEDFQKLKRLLDEMAVPPREPATQASDKPEQMDLF
;
A
#
# COMPACT_ATOMS: atom_id res chain seq x y z
N VAL A 1 -13.40 -4.30 -2.45
CA VAL A 1 -12.46 -4.63 -1.36
C VAL A 1 -13.11 -4.79 0.01
N GLY A 2 -14.40 -4.46 0.21
CA GLY A 2 -15.11 -4.80 1.47
C GLY A 2 -14.76 -3.96 2.69
N LEU A 3 -14.02 -2.86 2.52
CA LEU A 3 -13.66 -1.93 3.59
C LEU A 3 -14.61 -0.74 3.60
N SER A 4 -15.00 -0.30 4.79
CA SER A 4 -15.71 0.97 5.01
C SER A 4 -14.73 2.14 5.12
N ARG A 5 -15.22 3.37 4.92
CA ARG A 5 -14.38 4.58 5.04
C ARG A 5 -13.77 4.74 6.44
N SER A 6 -14.44 4.24 7.48
CA SER A 6 -13.95 4.32 8.87
C SER A 6 -12.77 3.38 9.15
N GLN A 7 -12.56 2.36 8.31
CA GLN A 7 -11.49 1.38 8.45
C GLN A 7 -10.22 1.77 7.70
N ILE A 8 -10.23 2.93 7.01
CA ILE A 8 -9.11 3.39 6.20
C ILE A 8 -8.76 4.83 6.54
N TYR A 9 -7.51 5.19 6.28
CA TYR A 9 -7.04 6.56 6.34
C TYR A 9 -6.72 7.05 4.92
N ILE A 10 -7.16 8.27 4.59
CA ILE A 10 -6.94 8.89 3.28
C ILE A 10 -6.12 10.16 3.48
N ALA A 11 -5.02 10.27 2.76
CA ALA A 11 -4.16 11.44 2.75
C ALA A 11 -3.67 11.75 1.34
N ASN A 12 -3.30 13.01 1.11
CA ASN A 12 -2.65 13.47 -0.11
C ASN A 12 -1.18 13.79 0.16
N VAL A 13 -0.35 13.74 -0.88
CA VAL A 13 1.06 14.17 -0.81
C VAL A 13 1.13 15.65 -0.44
N ILE A 14 0.46 16.51 -1.20
CA ILE A 14 0.34 17.93 -0.89
C ILE A 14 -0.89 18.21 -0.03
N LYS A 15 -0.78 19.19 0.87
CA LYS A 15 -1.85 19.55 1.82
C LYS A 15 -2.65 20.79 1.39
N CYS A 16 -2.16 21.51 0.38
CA CYS A 16 -2.81 22.68 -0.19
C CYS A 16 -3.19 22.39 -1.64
N ARG A 17 -4.30 22.97 -2.11
CA ARG A 17 -4.76 22.81 -3.49
C ARG A 17 -3.97 23.77 -4.40
N PRO A 18 -3.25 23.28 -5.43
CA PRO A 18 -2.54 24.15 -6.36
C PRO A 18 -3.51 25.05 -7.14
N PRO A 19 -3.06 26.25 -7.57
CA PRO A 19 -3.86 27.12 -8.41
C PRO A 19 -4.39 26.38 -9.65
N GLN A 20 -5.67 26.56 -9.96
CA GLN A 20 -6.33 25.96 -11.14
C GLN A 20 -6.24 24.42 -11.23
N ASN A 21 -6.01 23.72 -10.11
CA ASN A 21 -5.76 22.27 -10.11
C ASN A 21 -4.57 21.84 -10.98
N ARG A 22 -3.56 22.71 -11.17
CA ARG A 22 -2.33 22.29 -11.83
C ARG A 22 -1.68 21.14 -11.04
N ASP A 23 -0.78 20.45 -11.72
CA ASP A 23 0.07 19.47 -11.07
C ASP A 23 0.96 20.12 -9.98
N PRO A 24 1.26 19.40 -8.89
CA PRO A 24 2.17 19.89 -7.86
C PRO A 24 3.58 20.08 -8.42
N GLU A 25 4.24 21.15 -8.02
CA GLU A 25 5.65 21.38 -8.32
C GLU A 25 6.56 20.59 -7.37
N PRO A 26 7.80 20.26 -7.77
CA PRO A 26 8.70 19.46 -6.95
C PRO A 26 8.96 20.04 -5.55
N ASP A 27 9.10 21.35 -5.44
CA ASP A 27 9.30 22.06 -4.17
C ASP A 27 8.07 22.01 -3.25
N GLU A 28 6.85 22.09 -3.82
CA GLU A 28 5.60 21.92 -3.08
C GLU A 28 5.49 20.50 -2.51
N VAL A 29 5.89 19.50 -3.30
CA VAL A 29 5.96 18.10 -2.86
C VAL A 29 6.97 17.94 -1.74
N GLU A 30 8.21 18.40 -1.92
CA GLU A 30 9.26 18.28 -0.89
C GLU A 30 8.88 19.00 0.41
N THR A 31 8.21 20.14 0.33
CA THR A 31 7.71 20.87 1.51
C THR A 31 6.62 20.10 2.25
N CYS A 32 5.70 19.46 1.51
CA CYS A 32 4.58 18.73 2.11
C CYS A 32 4.92 17.28 2.50
N LYS A 33 5.96 16.69 1.89
CA LYS A 33 6.38 15.30 2.05
C LYS A 33 6.57 14.93 3.53
N PRO A 34 7.27 15.71 4.39
CA PRO A 34 7.45 15.36 5.81
C PRO A 34 6.15 15.11 6.56
N PHE A 35 5.09 15.87 6.28
CA PHE A 35 3.79 15.67 6.94
C PHE A 35 3.16 14.33 6.58
N LEU A 36 3.29 13.88 5.32
CA LEU A 36 2.80 12.56 4.92
C LEU A 36 3.57 11.44 5.61
N PHE A 37 4.90 11.56 5.69
CA PHE A 37 5.73 10.55 6.35
C PHE A 37 5.44 10.48 7.86
N GLN A 38 5.26 11.63 8.54
CA GLN A 38 4.81 11.65 9.94
C GLN A 38 3.44 10.98 10.12
N GLN A 39 2.49 11.21 9.21
CA GLN A 39 1.19 10.53 9.24
C GLN A 39 1.37 9.01 9.13
N ILE A 40 2.22 8.53 8.22
CA ILE A 40 2.52 7.11 8.06
C ILE A 40 3.18 6.55 9.31
N GLU A 41 4.16 7.24 9.88
CA GLU A 41 4.88 6.83 11.09
C GLU A 41 3.95 6.71 12.31
N LEU A 42 2.97 7.61 12.44
CA LEU A 42 2.00 7.59 13.52
C LEU A 42 0.94 6.49 13.33
N ILE A 43 0.46 6.29 12.10
CA ILE A 43 -0.58 5.31 11.79
C ILE A 43 -0.02 3.88 11.75
N LYS A 44 1.26 3.73 11.38
CA LYS A 44 1.96 2.45 11.16
C LYS A 44 1.13 1.48 10.29
N PRO A 45 0.74 1.90 9.07
CA PRO A 45 -0.11 1.08 8.22
C PRO A 45 0.66 -0.16 7.75
N HIS A 46 0.01 -1.32 7.72
CA HIS A 46 0.59 -2.51 7.08
C HIS A 46 0.62 -2.37 5.54
N LEU A 47 -0.33 -1.63 4.98
CA LEU A 47 -0.51 -1.43 3.54
C LEU A 47 -0.85 0.03 3.24
N VAL A 48 -0.15 0.61 2.26
CA VAL A 48 -0.43 1.94 1.72
C VAL A 48 -0.78 1.81 0.25
N CYS A 49 -1.93 2.34 -0.17
CA CYS A 49 -2.29 2.41 -1.58
C CYS A 49 -1.96 3.80 -2.11
N SER A 50 -1.08 3.88 -3.10
CA SER A 50 -0.79 5.16 -3.78
C SER A 50 -1.65 5.29 -5.04
N MET A 51 -2.08 6.52 -5.33
CA MET A 51 -2.95 6.80 -6.48
C MET A 51 -2.25 7.76 -7.44
N GLY A 52 -1.91 7.27 -8.64
CA GLY A 52 -1.25 8.04 -9.68
C GLY A 52 0.26 8.21 -9.51
N ASN A 53 0.87 8.95 -10.44
CA ASN A 53 2.33 9.11 -10.53
C ASN A 53 2.90 9.81 -9.29
N PHE A 54 2.35 10.96 -8.89
CA PHE A 54 2.91 11.76 -7.80
C PHE A 54 3.03 10.96 -6.49
N ALA A 55 1.91 10.40 -6.00
CA ALA A 55 1.92 9.60 -4.78
C ALA A 55 2.87 8.39 -4.86
N THR A 56 2.89 7.71 -6.01
CA THR A 56 3.76 6.54 -6.21
C THR A 56 5.24 6.92 -6.20
N GLN A 57 5.61 7.99 -6.90
CA GLN A 57 6.99 8.46 -6.99
C GLN A 57 7.48 9.03 -5.66
N THR A 58 6.63 9.76 -4.92
CA THR A 58 6.96 10.29 -3.60
C THR A 58 7.25 9.16 -2.60
N LEU A 59 6.43 8.11 -2.58
CA LEU A 59 6.59 7.00 -1.63
C LEU A 59 7.69 6.00 -2.02
N LEU A 60 7.96 5.83 -3.31
CA LEU A 60 9.07 4.99 -3.79
C LEU A 60 10.41 5.73 -3.88
N GLU A 61 10.40 7.06 -3.72
CA GLU A 61 11.56 7.94 -3.89
C GLU A 61 12.31 7.75 -5.23
N ARG A 62 11.56 7.46 -6.30
CA ARG A 62 12.11 7.24 -7.64
C ARG A 62 11.11 7.61 -8.73
N LYS A 63 11.62 8.04 -9.88
CA LYS A 63 10.79 8.32 -11.06
C LYS A 63 10.34 7.01 -11.71
N VAL A 64 9.04 6.72 -11.59
CA VAL A 64 8.38 5.57 -12.22
C VAL A 64 7.08 6.02 -12.88
N GLY A 65 6.74 5.39 -14.01
CA GLY A 65 5.45 5.60 -14.66
C GLY A 65 4.40 4.66 -14.10
N ILE A 66 3.24 5.18 -13.70
CA ILE A 66 2.15 4.42 -13.09
C ILE A 66 1.66 3.28 -13.98
N THR A 67 1.67 3.47 -15.30
CA THR A 67 1.30 2.45 -16.30
C THR A 67 2.15 1.18 -16.24
N LYS A 68 3.35 1.23 -15.67
CA LYS A 68 4.25 0.07 -15.55
C LYS A 68 4.15 -0.64 -14.20
N VAL A 69 3.75 0.09 -13.15
CA VAL A 69 3.86 -0.37 -11.75
C VAL A 69 2.51 -0.55 -11.04
N HIS A 70 1.40 -0.12 -11.65
CA HIS A 70 0.08 -0.31 -11.07
C HIS A 70 -0.22 -1.81 -10.85
N GLY A 71 -0.96 -2.11 -9.78
CA GLY A 71 -1.37 -3.47 -9.45
C GLY A 71 -0.24 -4.39 -8.95
N GLN A 72 0.98 -3.87 -8.77
CA GLN A 72 2.14 -4.62 -8.29
C GLN A 72 2.54 -4.15 -6.89
N PRO A 73 2.52 -5.02 -5.86
CA PRO A 73 2.94 -4.63 -4.51
C PRO A 73 4.46 -4.45 -4.43
N PHE A 74 4.90 -3.42 -3.71
CA PHE A 74 6.30 -3.18 -3.35
C PHE A 74 6.46 -3.33 -1.84
N GLN A 75 7.40 -4.17 -1.40
CA GLN A 75 7.74 -4.26 0.02
C GLN A 75 8.69 -3.11 0.37
N LEU A 76 8.24 -2.17 1.19
CA LEU A 76 9.09 -1.16 1.81
C LEU A 76 9.41 -1.57 3.25
N LYS A 77 10.35 -0.85 3.88
CA LYS A 77 10.83 -1.17 5.24
C LYS A 77 9.70 -1.22 6.27
N GLU A 78 8.76 -0.28 6.18
CA GLU A 78 7.73 -0.09 7.21
C GLU A 78 6.34 -0.61 6.79
N PHE A 79 6.05 -0.60 5.49
CA PHE A 79 4.74 -0.96 4.96
C PHE A 79 4.85 -1.55 3.56
N ARG A 80 3.80 -2.22 3.10
CA ARG A 80 3.67 -2.62 1.70
C ARG A 80 3.02 -1.48 0.91
N LEU A 81 3.61 -1.09 -0.21
CA LEU A 81 3.03 -0.11 -1.11
C LEU A 81 2.29 -0.82 -2.26
N PHE A 82 1.06 -0.39 -2.56
CA PHE A 82 0.28 -0.88 -3.69
C PHE A 82 -0.12 0.28 -4.62
N PRO A 83 0.58 0.48 -5.75
CA PRO A 83 0.25 1.55 -6.68
C PRO A 83 -1.02 1.27 -7.48
N LEU A 84 -1.85 2.30 -7.64
CA LEU A 84 -3.09 2.31 -8.40
C LEU A 84 -3.10 3.50 -9.35
N PHE A 85 -3.83 3.39 -10.46
CA PHE A 85 -4.20 4.59 -11.21
C PHE A 85 -4.99 5.57 -10.33
N HIS A 86 -4.84 6.86 -10.58
CA HIS A 86 -5.65 7.86 -9.89
C HIS A 86 -7.11 7.74 -10.35
N PRO A 87 -8.12 7.72 -9.46
CA PRO A 87 -9.52 7.57 -9.84
C PRO A 87 -10.00 8.58 -10.88
N ALA A 88 -9.50 9.82 -10.81
CA ALA A 88 -9.81 10.87 -11.80
C ALA A 88 -9.38 10.49 -13.23
N ALA A 89 -8.32 9.70 -13.42
CA ALA A 89 -7.89 9.27 -14.75
C ALA A 89 -8.97 8.40 -15.42
N ALA A 90 -9.71 7.61 -14.65
CA ALA A 90 -10.81 6.78 -15.12
C ALA A 90 -12.11 7.55 -15.40
N LEU A 91 -12.20 8.81 -14.93
CA LEU A 91 -13.29 9.71 -15.30
C LEU A 91 -13.09 10.31 -16.68
N HIS A 92 -11.83 10.49 -17.10
CA HIS A 92 -11.49 11.04 -18.41
C HIS A 92 -11.19 9.99 -19.47
N ASN A 93 -10.80 8.78 -19.05
CA ASN A 93 -10.48 7.67 -19.94
C ASN A 93 -11.14 6.38 -19.45
N ASP A 94 -12.26 6.04 -20.06
CA ASP A 94 -13.04 4.84 -19.71
C ASP A 94 -12.26 3.53 -19.89
N ARG A 95 -11.21 3.51 -20.73
CA ARG A 95 -10.36 2.32 -20.92
C ARG A 95 -9.57 1.96 -19.65
N LEU A 96 -9.43 2.88 -18.71
CA LEU A 96 -8.76 2.62 -17.42
C LEU A 96 -9.68 1.96 -16.39
N ARG A 97 -11.01 2.00 -16.56
CA ARG A 97 -11.95 1.41 -15.60
C ARG A 97 -11.74 -0.10 -15.40
N PRO A 98 -11.59 -0.92 -16.47
CA PRO A 98 -11.34 -2.35 -16.29
C PRO A 98 -10.02 -2.63 -15.56
N LEU A 99 -8.96 -1.88 -15.87
CA LEU A 99 -7.66 -2.02 -15.21
C LEU A 99 -7.74 -1.68 -13.72
N LEU A 100 -8.45 -0.61 -13.36
CA LEU A 100 -8.70 -0.26 -11.97
C LEU A 100 -9.52 -1.33 -11.25
N GLN A 101 -10.56 -1.87 -11.89
CA GLN A 101 -11.33 -2.95 -11.28
C GLN A 101 -10.46 -4.18 -11.02
N GLU A 102 -9.60 -4.56 -11.96
CA GLU A 102 -8.63 -5.64 -11.81
C GLU A 102 -7.65 -5.35 -10.64
N ASP A 103 -7.11 -4.14 -10.56
CA ASP A 103 -6.20 -3.73 -9.49
C ASP A 103 -6.88 -3.79 -8.12
N PHE A 104 -8.15 -3.38 -8.01
CA PHE A 104 -8.92 -3.50 -6.77
C PHE A 104 -9.26 -4.95 -6.42
N GLN A 105 -9.38 -5.85 -7.40
CA GLN A 105 -9.49 -7.30 -7.13
C GLN A 105 -8.18 -7.86 -6.58
N LYS A 106 -7.03 -7.48 -7.18
CA LYS A 106 -5.70 -7.83 -6.66
C LYS A 106 -5.48 -7.29 -5.26
N LEU A 107 -5.86 -6.04 -5.01
CA LEU A 107 -5.83 -5.42 -3.69
C LEU A 107 -6.66 -6.20 -2.67
N LYS A 108 -7.86 -6.67 -3.05
CA LYS A 108 -8.68 -7.51 -2.16
C LYS A 108 -7.92 -8.79 -1.79
N ARG A 109 -7.35 -9.50 -2.76
CA ARG A 109 -6.57 -10.73 -2.52
C ARG A 109 -5.39 -10.46 -1.59
N LEU A 110 -4.67 -9.37 -1.83
CA LEU A 110 -3.55 -8.96 -0.98
C LEU A 110 -3.99 -8.68 0.46
N LEU A 111 -5.12 -8.01 0.66
CA LEU A 111 -5.70 -7.78 1.98
C LEU A 111 -6.12 -9.08 2.65
N ASP A 112 -6.75 -9.99 1.91
CA ASP A 112 -7.16 -11.31 2.42
C ASP A 112 -5.91 -12.12 2.87
N GLU A 113 -4.83 -12.13 2.07
CA GLU A 113 -3.55 -12.77 2.40
C GLU A 113 -2.90 -12.18 3.65
N MET A 114 -2.98 -10.86 3.83
CA MET A 114 -2.42 -10.16 5.00
C MET A 114 -3.27 -10.34 6.27
N ALA A 115 -4.56 -10.64 6.12
CA ALA A 115 -5.48 -10.88 7.23
C ALA A 115 -5.36 -12.30 7.81
N VAL A 116 -4.80 -13.24 7.04
CA VAL A 116 -4.48 -14.58 7.54
C VAL A 116 -3.23 -14.46 8.44
N PRO A 117 -3.32 -14.79 9.75
CA PRO A 117 -2.13 -14.77 10.59
C PRO A 117 -1.07 -15.72 10.03
N PRO A 118 0.23 -15.43 10.18
CA PRO A 118 1.27 -16.37 9.79
C PRO A 118 0.96 -17.72 10.42
N ARG A 119 0.89 -18.78 9.61
CA ARG A 119 0.86 -20.15 10.13
C ARG A 119 2.07 -20.27 11.04
N GLU A 120 1.86 -20.45 12.34
CA GLU A 120 2.94 -20.82 13.25
C GLU A 120 3.67 -22.01 12.60
N PRO A 121 5.01 -21.97 12.49
CA PRO A 121 5.75 -23.15 12.06
C PRO A 121 5.35 -24.27 13.02
N ALA A 122 4.84 -25.37 12.48
CA ALA A 122 4.46 -26.54 13.26
C ALA A 122 5.64 -26.86 14.19
N THR A 123 5.45 -26.65 15.49
CA THR A 123 6.38 -27.08 16.51
C THR A 123 6.60 -28.55 16.27
N GLN A 124 7.78 -28.92 15.76
CA GLN A 124 8.17 -30.31 15.67
C GLN A 124 8.07 -30.85 17.09
N ALA A 125 7.13 -31.77 17.30
CA ALA A 125 7.03 -32.52 18.53
C ALA A 125 8.40 -33.14 18.79
N SER A 126 9.08 -32.66 19.82
CA SER A 126 10.27 -33.33 20.31
C SER A 126 9.79 -34.65 20.92
N ASP A 127 9.93 -35.74 20.17
CA ASP A 127 9.90 -37.09 20.72
C ASP A 127 10.95 -37.15 21.83
N LYS A 128 10.49 -37.21 23.08
CA LYS A 128 11.31 -37.69 24.19
C LYS A 128 11.17 -39.20 24.18
N PRO A 129 12.23 -39.99 23.92
CA PRO A 129 12.19 -41.39 24.28
C PRO A 129 12.24 -41.49 25.81
N GLU A 130 11.24 -42.15 26.39
CA GLU A 130 11.24 -42.63 27.77
C GLU A 130 12.45 -43.56 27.97
N GLN A 131 13.36 -43.20 28.85
CA GLN A 131 14.32 -44.15 29.40
C GLN A 131 13.74 -44.68 30.71
N MET A 132 13.21 -45.90 30.66
CA MET A 132 13.12 -46.76 31.83
C MET A 132 14.53 -47.19 32.19
N ASP A 133 14.97 -46.93 33.41
CA ASP A 133 15.92 -47.80 34.08
C ASP A 133 15.49 -47.96 35.54
N LEU A 134 15.18 -49.20 35.87
CA LEU A 134 15.08 -49.70 37.24
C LEU A 134 16.43 -49.48 37.92
N PHE A 135 16.45 -48.76 39.05
CA PHE A 135 17.12 -49.12 40.30
C PHE A 135 16.62 -48.20 41.42
#